data_AF-A0A7J4SU91-F1
#
_entry.id   AF-A0A7J4SU91-F1
#
_cell.length_a   1.000
_cell.length_b   1.000
_cell.length_c   1.000
_cell.angle_alpha   90.00
_cell.angle_beta   90.00
_cell.angle_gamma   90.00
#
_symmetry.space_group_name_H-M   'P 1'
#
loop_
_entity.id
_entity.type
_entity.pdbx_description
1 polymer ?
#
loop_
_entity_poly.entity_id
_entity_poly.type
_entity_poly.pdbx_seq_one_letter_code
_entity_poly.pdbx_strand_id
1 'polypeptide(L)'
;MFLSLQISFAGLSTSSQYTLSLNTEPSDVSIASVLNTSQKTIIVAINGRETFLLDDATGQPITDKVKIATLLDEHLRTTKNYSQTIDLAVSTLTSFDASKAARESLCKRITGLYTGPEDSTPCNDKVSCIVSCSAVQMCAGVVYAAGIVESIMEYRDDLAAYNSSFENFKGSMQSAKADGTRLTEAAQAFNSYKAAVSGINSNRLLTNCSDCFDYCRHYNWSMARLTAVERNLTYVISIQNSSTALPVRSDAILNSTNALLAYSSQRPEIKSGLQSRLKKMGNELNNSIEWLAKRMGVAELGRNYARYQNLSNVTNAMIMRGDVRLAIVNEPILGRLNATILAEVGKRKLLLQQVDNLTARIGEKISKVSNKTAAGNAEFIGILSYYNSLKNRTAATYDSLSAKKSELEAVNNRLNEWMVANGAGSSSAGTGGALGGITANLPVQCPIAFVIMSAAVIGLTLGYVNIINPAKKY
;
A
#
# COMPACT_ATOMS: atom_id res chain seq x y z
N MET A 1 -5.46 29.84 17.74
CA MET A 1 -6.33 29.65 16.55
C MET A 1 -5.59 28.76 15.56
N PHE A 2 -5.82 27.45 15.62
CA PHE A 2 -5.27 26.49 14.65
C PHE A 2 -6.39 26.18 13.65
N LEU A 3 -6.38 26.86 12.51
CA LEU A 3 -7.23 26.56 11.36
C LEU A 3 -6.32 26.08 10.23
N SER A 4 -6.37 24.78 9.95
CA SER A 4 -6.45 24.19 8.60
C SER A 4 -6.32 22.67 8.69
N LEU A 5 -7.29 22.02 9.34
CA LEU A 5 -7.63 20.64 9.07
C LEU A 5 -8.82 20.73 8.10
N GLN A 6 -8.60 20.58 6.79
CA GLN A 6 -9.72 20.24 5.90
C GLN A 6 -9.99 18.75 6.09
N ILE A 7 -10.63 18.42 7.22
CA ILE A 7 -11.20 17.11 7.41
C ILE A 7 -12.70 17.26 7.45
N SER A 8 -13.35 16.79 6.39
CA SER A 8 -14.79 16.60 6.38
C SER A 8 -15.13 15.39 7.25
N PHE A 9 -15.08 15.58 8.57
CA PHE A 9 -15.53 14.61 9.59
C PHE A 9 -17.05 14.65 9.83
N ALA A 10 -17.81 15.32 8.95
CA ALA A 10 -19.26 15.42 9.10
C ALA A 10 -19.87 14.01 9.15
N GLY A 11 -20.35 13.59 10.32
CA GLY A 11 -20.98 12.29 10.54
C GLY A 11 -20.17 11.26 11.35
N LEU A 12 -18.90 11.52 11.71
CA LEU A 12 -18.13 10.63 12.60
C LEU A 12 -18.37 10.97 14.08
N SER A 13 -18.26 9.97 14.95
CA SER A 13 -18.27 10.20 16.39
C SER A 13 -17.03 10.98 16.85
N THR A 14 -17.14 11.64 18.01
CA THR A 14 -16.02 12.34 18.66
C THR A 14 -14.86 11.39 18.98
N SER A 15 -15.16 10.14 19.35
CA SER A 15 -14.17 9.10 19.64
C SER A 15 -13.34 8.74 18.39
N SER A 16 -14.00 8.56 17.25
CA SER A 16 -13.33 8.29 15.96
C SER A 16 -12.48 9.47 15.50
N GLN A 17 -13.01 10.69 15.62
CA GLN A 17 -12.26 11.91 15.31
C GLN A 17 -11.00 12.03 16.18
N TYR A 18 -11.11 11.71 17.48
CA TYR A 18 -9.98 11.72 18.39
C TYR A 18 -8.91 10.69 17.98
N THR A 19 -9.30 9.44 17.73
CA THR A 19 -8.37 8.39 17.27
C THR A 19 -7.66 8.79 15.98
N LEU A 20 -8.37 9.37 15.01
CA LEU A 20 -7.75 9.83 13.78
C LEU A 20 -6.76 10.96 14.05
N SER A 21 -7.16 11.98 14.83
CA SER A 21 -6.29 13.11 15.19
C SER A 21 -5.01 12.70 15.92
N LEU A 22 -5.06 11.63 16.73
CA LEU A 22 -3.89 11.09 17.40
C LEU A 22 -2.91 10.43 16.42
N ASN A 23 -3.42 9.74 15.42
CA ASN A 23 -2.64 8.86 14.56
C ASN A 23 -2.21 9.50 13.22
N THR A 24 -2.85 10.59 12.81
CA THR A 24 -2.51 11.32 11.58
C THR A 24 -1.59 12.52 11.85
N GLU A 25 -0.86 12.95 10.83
CA GLU A 25 -0.17 14.24 10.79
C GLU A 25 -1.05 15.31 10.14
N PRO A 26 -0.80 16.62 10.38
CA PRO A 26 -1.62 17.69 9.81
C PRO A 26 -1.71 17.67 8.28
N SER A 27 -0.65 17.24 7.60
CA SER A 27 -0.61 17.12 6.14
C SER A 27 -1.24 15.83 5.59
N ASP A 28 -1.67 14.90 6.45
CA ASP A 28 -2.32 13.67 6.00
C ASP A 28 -3.75 13.96 5.51
N VAL A 29 -4.12 13.38 4.37
CA VAL A 29 -5.49 13.41 3.86
C VAL A 29 -6.24 12.18 4.35
N SER A 30 -7.32 12.37 5.10
CA SER A 30 -8.13 11.28 5.65
C SER A 30 -9.53 11.29 5.05
N ILE A 31 -9.97 10.14 4.53
CA ILE A 31 -11.32 9.93 4.00
C ILE A 31 -11.94 8.79 4.79
N ALA A 32 -13.10 9.04 5.40
CA ALA A 32 -13.86 8.03 6.13
C ALA A 32 -15.17 7.71 5.42
N SER A 33 -15.49 6.42 5.35
CA SER A 33 -16.74 5.92 4.77
C SER A 33 -17.41 4.97 5.74
N VAL A 34 -18.73 5.05 5.85
CA VAL A 34 -19.51 4.09 6.66
C VAL A 34 -19.51 2.75 5.96
N LEU A 35 -19.03 1.73 6.66
CA LEU A 35 -18.99 0.36 6.17
C LEU A 35 -20.25 -0.41 6.61
N ASN A 36 -20.70 -0.23 7.86
CA ASN A 36 -21.95 -0.82 8.31
C ASN A 36 -22.70 0.14 9.22
N THR A 37 -23.93 0.50 8.85
CA THR A 37 -24.78 1.43 9.60
C THR A 37 -25.32 0.81 10.88
N SER A 38 -25.56 -0.52 10.92
CA SER A 38 -26.06 -1.20 12.12
C SER A 38 -24.98 -1.39 13.18
N GLN A 39 -23.76 -1.72 12.74
CA GLN A 39 -22.61 -1.96 13.61
C GLN A 39 -21.73 -0.71 13.81
N LYS A 40 -22.15 0.45 13.29
CA LYS A 40 -21.40 1.73 13.34
C LYS A 40 -19.92 1.56 12.98
N THR A 41 -19.62 0.76 11.97
CA THR A 41 -18.23 0.51 11.55
C THR A 41 -17.89 1.45 10.41
N ILE A 42 -16.74 2.10 10.48
CA ILE A 42 -16.21 2.98 9.45
C ILE A 42 -14.89 2.46 8.91
N ILE A 43 -14.69 2.60 7.61
CA ILE A 43 -13.40 2.37 6.96
C ILE A 43 -12.75 3.73 6.68
N VAL A 44 -11.47 3.86 7.00
CA VAL A 44 -10.73 5.11 6.83
C VAL A 44 -9.54 4.88 5.92
N ALA A 45 -9.46 5.68 4.86
CA ALA A 45 -8.30 5.77 4.00
C ALA A 45 -7.46 7.00 4.36
N ILE A 46 -6.15 6.80 4.54
CA ILE A 46 -5.18 7.87 4.83
C ILE A 46 -4.22 7.95 3.64
N ASN A 47 -4.08 9.14 3.05
CA ASN A 47 -3.31 9.40 1.84
C ASN A 47 -3.66 8.42 0.69
N GLY A 48 -4.96 8.12 0.55
CA GLY A 48 -5.50 7.25 -0.50
C GLY A 48 -5.39 5.75 -0.22
N ARG A 49 -4.86 5.33 0.93
CA ARG A 49 -4.73 3.91 1.31
C ARG A 49 -5.66 3.56 2.46
N GLU A 50 -6.51 2.54 2.29
CA GLU A 50 -7.33 2.00 3.37
C GLU A 50 -6.44 1.56 4.54
N THR A 51 -6.61 2.21 5.69
CA THR A 51 -5.70 2.11 6.82
C THR A 51 -6.40 1.62 8.08
N PHE A 52 -7.57 2.15 8.44
CA PHE A 52 -8.32 1.70 9.61
C PHE A 52 -9.67 1.10 9.23
N LEU A 53 -10.08 0.07 9.95
CA LEU A 53 -11.48 -0.13 10.31
C LEU A 53 -11.64 0.36 11.75
N LEU A 54 -12.56 1.29 12.01
CA LEU A 54 -12.88 1.76 13.35
C LEU A 54 -14.29 1.34 13.74
N ASP A 55 -14.44 0.94 15.00
CA ASP A 55 -15.74 0.95 15.66
C ASP A 55 -16.05 2.40 16.04
N ASP A 56 -17.03 3.01 15.39
CA ASP A 56 -17.36 4.42 15.59
C ASP A 56 -17.98 4.70 16.96
N ALA A 57 -18.51 3.69 17.66
CA ALA A 57 -19.00 3.88 19.03
C ALA A 57 -17.85 4.08 20.02
N THR A 58 -16.77 3.32 19.88
CA THR A 58 -15.63 3.35 20.80
C THR A 58 -14.44 4.17 20.27
N GLY A 59 -14.43 4.48 18.98
CA GLY A 59 -13.29 5.06 18.25
C GLY A 59 -12.10 4.10 18.12
N GLN A 60 -12.22 2.84 18.52
CA GLN A 60 -11.10 1.91 18.57
C GLN A 60 -10.84 1.24 17.21
N PRO A 61 -9.57 1.12 16.78
CA PRO A 61 -9.20 0.31 15.64
C PRO A 61 -9.57 -1.16 15.85
N ILE A 62 -10.19 -1.75 14.84
CA ILE A 62 -10.42 -3.18 14.77
C ILE A 62 -9.14 -3.81 14.22
N THR A 63 -8.43 -4.57 15.06
CA THR A 63 -7.15 -5.20 14.72
C THR A 63 -7.24 -6.72 14.53
N ASP A 64 -8.44 -7.30 14.66
CA ASP A 64 -8.69 -8.72 14.41
C ASP A 64 -8.93 -8.94 12.91
N LYS A 65 -8.04 -9.70 12.26
CA LYS A 65 -8.12 -10.03 10.83
C LYS A 65 -9.43 -10.69 10.43
N VAL A 66 -9.89 -11.67 11.22
CA VAL A 66 -11.12 -12.42 10.94
C VAL A 66 -12.31 -11.47 11.03
N LYS A 67 -12.35 -10.63 12.07
CA LYS A 67 -13.39 -9.62 12.24
C LYS A 67 -13.40 -8.62 11.08
N ILE A 68 -12.23 -8.13 10.63
CA ILE A 68 -12.14 -7.23 9.46
C ILE A 68 -12.73 -7.91 8.22
N ALA A 69 -12.35 -9.16 7.93
CA ALA A 69 -12.85 -9.89 6.77
C ALA A 69 -14.38 -10.08 6.83
N THR A 70 -14.92 -10.45 7.99
CA THR A 70 -16.37 -10.59 8.19
C THR A 70 -17.12 -9.28 7.94
N LEU A 71 -16.61 -8.15 8.46
CA LEU A 71 -17.23 -6.84 8.28
C LEU A 71 -17.21 -6.38 6.81
N LEU A 72 -16.11 -6.65 6.10
CA LEU A 72 -16.02 -6.36 4.67
C LEU A 72 -16.96 -7.25 3.83
N ASP A 73 -17.13 -8.53 4.20
CA ASP A 73 -18.06 -9.44 3.53
C ASP A 73 -19.51 -9.03 3.75
N GLU A 74 -19.88 -8.69 4.99
CA GLU A 74 -21.22 -8.19 5.33
C GLU A 74 -21.55 -6.91 4.55
N HIS A 75 -20.59 -5.97 4.46
CA HIS A 75 -20.75 -4.77 3.67
C HIS A 75 -20.92 -5.07 2.18
N LEU A 76 -20.10 -5.96 1.62
CA LEU A 76 -20.20 -6.37 0.22
C LEU A 76 -21.58 -6.98 -0.08
N ARG A 77 -22.04 -7.93 0.76
CA ARG A 77 -23.34 -8.58 0.59
C ARG A 77 -24.50 -7.60 0.70
N THR A 78 -24.43 -6.67 1.64
CA THR A 78 -25.49 -5.67 1.85
C THR A 78 -25.54 -4.67 0.70
N THR A 79 -24.40 -4.10 0.31
CA THR A 79 -24.34 -3.11 -0.78
C THR A 79 -24.68 -3.68 -2.15
N LYS A 80 -24.47 -4.99 -2.35
CA LYS A 80 -24.81 -5.69 -3.59
C LYS A 80 -26.18 -6.36 -3.57
N ASN A 81 -26.99 -6.16 -2.52
CA ASN A 81 -28.32 -6.74 -2.36
C ASN A 81 -28.35 -8.27 -2.47
N TYR A 82 -27.36 -8.95 -1.88
CA TYR A 82 -27.18 -10.40 -1.98
C TYR A 82 -28.45 -11.16 -1.53
N SER A 83 -28.89 -10.90 -0.29
CA SER A 83 -30.04 -11.59 0.30
C SER A 83 -31.35 -11.28 -0.43
N GLN A 84 -31.56 -10.03 -0.83
CA GLN A 84 -32.75 -9.62 -1.58
C GLN A 84 -32.79 -10.26 -2.97
N THR A 85 -31.63 -10.44 -3.63
CA THR A 85 -31.56 -11.09 -4.93
C THR A 85 -31.90 -12.58 -4.84
N ILE A 86 -31.47 -13.25 -3.76
CA ILE A 86 -31.88 -14.63 -3.47
C ILE A 86 -33.39 -14.70 -3.21
N ASP A 87 -33.95 -13.80 -2.40
CA ASP A 87 -35.39 -13.77 -2.12
C ASP A 87 -36.21 -13.55 -3.40
N LEU A 88 -35.74 -12.66 -4.29
CA LEU A 88 -36.34 -12.44 -5.59
C LEU A 88 -36.25 -13.69 -6.48
N ALA A 89 -35.12 -14.38 -6.48
CA ALA A 89 -34.95 -15.63 -7.23
C ALA A 89 -35.90 -16.72 -6.72
N VAL A 90 -36.01 -16.91 -5.40
CA VAL A 90 -36.92 -17.90 -4.78
C VAL A 90 -38.39 -17.55 -5.04
N SER A 91 -38.76 -16.27 -4.96
CA SER A 91 -40.11 -15.80 -5.29
C SER A 91 -40.45 -16.03 -6.77
N THR A 92 -39.50 -15.74 -7.67
CA THR A 92 -39.65 -15.97 -9.12
C THR A 92 -39.76 -17.46 -9.43
N LEU A 93 -38.97 -18.30 -8.77
CA LEU A 93 -39.01 -19.76 -8.87
C LEU A 93 -40.37 -20.30 -8.41
N THR A 94 -40.88 -19.85 -7.27
CA THR A 94 -42.20 -20.25 -6.76
C THR A 94 -43.33 -19.83 -7.71
N SER A 95 -43.19 -18.65 -8.31
CA SER A 95 -44.15 -18.16 -9.30
C SER A 95 -44.04 -18.91 -10.65
N PHE A 96 -42.86 -19.40 -11.01
CA PHE A 96 -42.67 -20.29 -12.15
C PHE A 96 -43.35 -21.64 -11.90
N ASP A 97 -43.15 -22.23 -10.72
CA ASP A 97 -43.80 -23.47 -10.31
C ASP A 97 -45.33 -23.37 -10.33
N ALA A 98 -45.90 -22.30 -9.75
CA ALA A 98 -47.33 -22.06 -9.75
C ALA A 98 -47.96 -21.99 -11.15
N SER A 99 -47.19 -21.69 -12.20
CA SER A 99 -47.71 -21.60 -13.58
C SER A 99 -48.13 -22.96 -14.16
N LYS A 100 -47.65 -24.09 -13.61
CA LYS A 100 -48.01 -25.44 -14.09
C LYS A 100 -49.27 -26.01 -13.46
N ALA A 101 -49.66 -25.52 -12.27
CA ALA A 101 -50.63 -26.19 -11.38
C ALA A 101 -51.97 -26.55 -12.06
N ALA A 102 -52.54 -25.63 -12.84
CA ALA A 102 -53.83 -25.86 -13.51
C ALA A 102 -53.76 -26.97 -14.57
N ARG A 103 -52.66 -27.01 -15.36
CA ARG A 103 -52.47 -28.01 -16.41
C ARG A 103 -52.03 -29.36 -15.83
N GLU A 104 -51.19 -29.35 -14.81
CA GLU A 104 -50.80 -30.55 -14.07
C GLU A 104 -52.01 -31.23 -13.42
N SER A 105 -52.87 -30.46 -12.73
CA SER A 105 -54.09 -30.99 -12.11
C SER A 105 -55.03 -31.63 -13.13
N LEU A 106 -55.20 -31.00 -14.30
CA LEU A 106 -55.99 -31.58 -15.38
C LEU A 106 -55.34 -32.87 -15.89
N CYS A 107 -54.04 -32.86 -16.19
CA CYS A 107 -53.33 -34.03 -16.71
C CYS A 107 -53.40 -35.21 -15.73
N LYS A 108 -53.17 -34.97 -14.43
CA LYS A 108 -53.32 -35.99 -13.38
C LYS A 108 -54.73 -36.58 -13.30
N ARG A 109 -55.76 -35.74 -13.49
CA ARG A 109 -57.16 -36.18 -13.47
C ARG A 109 -57.49 -37.06 -14.66
N ILE A 110 -57.03 -36.70 -15.86
CA ILE A 110 -57.37 -37.44 -17.09
C ILE A 110 -56.53 -38.71 -17.27
N THR A 111 -55.39 -38.85 -16.60
CA THR A 111 -54.54 -40.06 -16.63
C THR A 111 -54.79 -41.02 -15.47
N GLY A 112 -55.58 -40.61 -14.46
CA GLY A 112 -55.82 -41.41 -13.26
C GLY A 112 -54.78 -41.21 -12.14
N LEU A 113 -53.73 -40.42 -12.35
CA LEU A 113 -52.66 -40.13 -11.38
C LEU A 113 -53.09 -39.23 -10.19
N TYR A 114 -54.37 -39.15 -9.87
CA TYR A 114 -54.90 -38.18 -8.90
C TYR A 114 -54.27 -38.36 -7.50
N THR A 115 -53.87 -37.26 -6.86
CA THR A 115 -53.16 -37.23 -5.57
C THR A 115 -54.06 -36.81 -4.40
N GLY A 116 -55.32 -37.23 -4.40
CA GLY A 116 -56.26 -36.98 -3.30
C GLY A 116 -56.25 -38.13 -2.28
N PRO A 117 -56.42 -37.87 -0.97
CA PRO A 117 -56.16 -38.86 0.08
C PRO A 117 -57.16 -40.02 0.17
N GLU A 118 -58.30 -39.99 -0.53
CA GLU A 118 -59.38 -40.96 -0.27
C GLU A 118 -59.74 -41.89 -1.46
N ASP A 119 -59.32 -41.60 -2.71
CA ASP A 119 -59.79 -42.36 -3.89
C ASP A 119 -58.73 -42.65 -4.98
N SER A 120 -57.42 -42.42 -4.73
CA SER A 120 -56.39 -42.71 -5.73
C SER A 120 -55.96 -44.17 -5.73
N THR A 121 -56.19 -44.89 -6.83
CA THR A 121 -55.47 -46.16 -7.05
C THR A 121 -54.00 -45.84 -7.34
N PRO A 122 -53.03 -46.42 -6.59
CA PRO A 122 -51.63 -46.14 -6.81
C PRO A 122 -51.23 -46.55 -8.23
N CYS A 123 -50.48 -45.71 -8.93
CA CYS A 123 -49.84 -46.06 -10.19
C CYS A 123 -48.36 -46.19 -9.90
N ASN A 124 -47.92 -47.38 -9.45
CA ASN A 124 -46.53 -47.66 -9.08
C ASN A 124 -45.85 -48.58 -10.10
N ASP A 125 -46.63 -49.46 -10.71
CA ASP A 125 -46.23 -50.45 -11.71
C ASP A 125 -47.27 -50.49 -12.84
N LYS A 126 -46.96 -51.22 -13.91
CA LYS A 126 -47.82 -51.28 -15.09
C LYS A 126 -49.25 -51.73 -14.78
N VAL A 127 -49.45 -52.70 -13.90
CA VAL A 127 -50.78 -53.22 -13.56
C VAL A 127 -51.56 -52.18 -12.77
N SER A 128 -50.93 -51.59 -11.76
CA SER A 128 -51.59 -50.60 -10.91
C SER A 128 -51.90 -49.30 -11.66
N CYS A 129 -51.05 -48.92 -12.63
CA CYS A 129 -51.32 -47.81 -13.55
C CYS A 129 -52.47 -48.11 -14.55
N ILE A 130 -52.63 -49.35 -15.02
CA ILE A 130 -53.80 -49.75 -15.83
C ILE A 130 -55.09 -49.56 -15.03
N VAL A 131 -55.11 -50.01 -13.77
CA VAL A 131 -56.29 -49.87 -12.89
C VAL A 131 -56.60 -48.39 -12.65
N SER A 132 -55.58 -47.59 -12.33
CA SER A 132 -55.69 -46.15 -12.10
C SER A 132 -56.23 -45.40 -13.32
N CYS A 133 -55.72 -45.68 -14.52
CA CYS A 133 -56.22 -45.11 -15.77
C CYS A 133 -57.66 -45.60 -16.08
N SER A 134 -57.96 -46.89 -15.90
CA SER A 134 -59.29 -47.45 -16.16
C SER A 134 -60.40 -46.86 -15.26
N ALA A 135 -60.04 -46.35 -14.09
CA ALA A 135 -60.96 -45.66 -13.18
C ALA A 135 -61.42 -44.29 -13.68
N VAL A 136 -60.76 -43.72 -14.70
CA VAL A 136 -61.10 -42.42 -15.29
C VAL A 136 -61.68 -42.60 -16.68
N GLN A 137 -62.88 -42.07 -16.92
CA GLN A 137 -63.61 -42.22 -18.18
C GLN A 137 -62.79 -41.81 -19.42
N MET A 138 -61.98 -40.76 -19.32
CA MET A 138 -61.15 -40.30 -20.44
C MET A 138 -60.03 -41.29 -20.79
N CYS A 139 -59.47 -42.00 -19.79
CA CYS A 139 -58.31 -42.87 -19.95
C CYS A 139 -58.72 -44.33 -20.21
N ALA A 140 -59.86 -44.77 -19.68
CA ALA A 140 -60.39 -46.12 -19.85
C ALA A 140 -60.52 -46.56 -21.32
N GLY A 141 -60.87 -45.63 -22.22
CA GLY A 141 -60.99 -45.91 -23.66
C GLY A 141 -59.66 -46.08 -24.40
N VAL A 142 -58.54 -45.68 -23.80
CA VAL A 142 -57.21 -45.67 -24.44
C VAL A 142 -56.14 -46.45 -23.65
N VAL A 143 -56.47 -46.98 -22.45
CA VAL A 143 -55.51 -47.65 -21.55
C VAL A 143 -54.75 -48.82 -22.19
N TYR A 144 -55.36 -49.51 -23.15
CA TYR A 144 -54.75 -50.63 -23.87
C TYR A 144 -54.06 -50.23 -25.18
N ALA A 145 -54.05 -48.94 -25.53
CA ALA A 145 -53.27 -48.45 -26.65
C ALA A 145 -51.77 -48.59 -26.34
N ALA A 146 -51.00 -49.00 -27.35
CA ALA A 146 -49.58 -49.28 -27.18
C ALA A 146 -48.82 -48.03 -26.68
N GLY A 147 -48.15 -48.14 -25.52
CA GLY A 147 -47.32 -47.07 -24.97
C GLY A 147 -48.04 -46.04 -24.10
N ILE A 148 -49.37 -46.08 -23.94
CA ILE A 148 -50.11 -45.14 -23.07
C ILE A 148 -49.69 -45.30 -21.61
N VAL A 149 -49.74 -46.52 -21.09
CA VAL A 149 -49.46 -46.79 -19.66
C VAL A 149 -48.00 -46.51 -19.34
N GLU A 150 -47.07 -46.86 -20.24
CA GLU A 150 -45.67 -46.52 -20.14
C GLU A 150 -45.46 -44.99 -20.09
N SER A 151 -46.16 -44.23 -20.95
CA SER A 151 -46.07 -42.77 -20.94
C SER A 151 -46.66 -42.14 -19.66
N ILE A 152 -47.71 -42.74 -19.08
CA ILE A 152 -48.26 -42.34 -17.77
C ILE A 152 -47.24 -42.59 -16.65
N MET A 153 -46.57 -43.74 -16.66
CA MET A 153 -45.51 -44.05 -15.70
C MET A 153 -44.31 -43.10 -15.85
N GLU A 154 -43.86 -42.84 -17.08
CA GLU A 154 -42.78 -41.87 -17.36
C GLU A 154 -43.15 -40.48 -16.83
N TYR A 155 -44.37 -40.01 -17.10
CA TYR A 155 -44.83 -38.70 -16.63
C TYR A 155 -44.94 -38.61 -15.10
N ARG A 156 -45.37 -39.69 -14.42
CA ARG A 156 -45.34 -39.77 -12.95
C ARG A 156 -43.91 -39.63 -12.43
N ASP A 157 -42.95 -40.31 -13.04
CA ASP A 157 -41.56 -40.27 -12.63
C ASP A 157 -40.92 -38.89 -12.90
N ASP A 158 -41.22 -38.29 -14.04
CA ASP A 158 -40.81 -36.91 -14.38
C ASP A 158 -41.38 -35.89 -13.38
N LEU A 159 -42.64 -36.04 -12.97
CA LEU A 159 -43.25 -35.20 -11.94
C LEU A 159 -42.57 -35.37 -10.57
N ALA A 160 -42.24 -36.60 -10.19
CA ALA A 160 -41.54 -36.87 -8.94
C ALA A 160 -40.12 -36.26 -8.95
N ALA A 161 -39.39 -36.42 -10.05
CA ALA A 161 -38.08 -35.82 -10.26
C ALA A 161 -38.14 -34.28 -10.24
N TYR A 162 -39.15 -33.69 -10.88
CA TYR A 162 -39.41 -32.26 -10.85
C TYR A 162 -39.68 -31.76 -9.42
N ASN A 163 -40.60 -32.38 -8.69
CA ASN A 163 -40.98 -31.90 -7.35
C ASN A 163 -39.81 -32.01 -6.38
N SER A 164 -39.05 -33.11 -6.46
CA SER A 164 -37.83 -33.31 -5.66
C SER A 164 -36.76 -32.27 -5.99
N SER A 165 -36.48 -32.03 -7.28
CA SER A 165 -35.46 -31.05 -7.70
C SER A 165 -35.85 -29.60 -7.41
N PHE A 166 -37.15 -29.27 -7.45
CA PHE A 166 -37.68 -27.96 -7.05
C PHE A 166 -37.41 -27.68 -5.57
N GLU A 167 -37.83 -28.57 -4.68
CA GLU A 167 -37.63 -28.39 -3.24
C GLU A 167 -36.15 -28.40 -2.88
N ASN A 168 -35.34 -29.27 -3.51
CA ASN A 168 -33.90 -29.27 -3.33
C ASN A 168 -33.28 -27.93 -3.73
N PHE A 169 -33.56 -27.41 -4.94
CA PHE A 169 -33.00 -26.14 -5.39
C PHE A 169 -33.46 -24.96 -4.53
N LYS A 170 -34.74 -24.89 -4.17
CA LYS A 170 -35.28 -23.87 -3.27
C LYS A 170 -34.59 -23.91 -1.91
N GLY A 171 -34.41 -25.10 -1.33
CA GLY A 171 -33.69 -25.31 -0.08
C GLY A 171 -32.20 -24.92 -0.17
N SER A 172 -31.54 -25.25 -1.28
CA SER A 172 -30.14 -24.83 -1.53
C SER A 172 -30.02 -23.32 -1.67
N MET A 173 -30.97 -22.63 -2.30
CA MET A 173 -30.98 -21.16 -2.38
C MET A 173 -31.16 -20.51 -1.00
N GLN A 174 -32.07 -21.04 -0.17
CA GLN A 174 -32.25 -20.57 1.21
C GLN A 174 -31.01 -20.82 2.07
N SER A 175 -30.37 -21.98 1.88
CA SER A 175 -29.11 -22.30 2.52
C SER A 175 -27.98 -21.35 2.09
N ALA A 176 -27.89 -21.06 0.78
CA ALA A 176 -26.93 -20.11 0.22
C ALA A 176 -27.16 -18.67 0.68
N LYS A 177 -28.40 -18.31 1.05
CA LYS A 177 -28.73 -17.02 1.67
C LYS A 177 -28.04 -16.87 3.01
N ALA A 178 -28.08 -17.90 3.85
CA ALA A 178 -27.44 -17.92 5.15
C ALA A 178 -25.92 -18.08 5.03
N ASP A 179 -25.46 -18.94 4.13
CA ASP A 179 -24.06 -19.26 3.92
C ASP A 179 -23.71 -19.29 2.42
N GLY A 180 -23.05 -18.23 1.94
CA GLY A 180 -22.65 -18.09 0.54
C GLY A 180 -21.68 -19.14 0.03
N THR A 181 -21.00 -19.90 0.90
CA THR A 181 -20.15 -21.03 0.47
C THR A 181 -20.98 -22.15 -0.17
N ARG A 182 -22.29 -22.21 0.11
CA ARG A 182 -23.23 -23.19 -0.42
C ARG A 182 -23.80 -22.83 -1.80
N LEU A 183 -23.34 -21.74 -2.42
CA LEU A 183 -23.78 -21.36 -3.77
C LEU A 183 -23.45 -22.40 -4.85
N THR A 184 -22.37 -23.16 -4.67
CA THR A 184 -22.04 -24.26 -5.58
C THR A 184 -23.10 -25.35 -5.54
N GLU A 185 -23.63 -25.69 -4.36
CA GLU A 185 -24.74 -26.63 -4.20
C GLU A 185 -26.00 -26.10 -4.88
N ALA A 186 -26.31 -24.81 -4.70
CA ALA A 186 -27.45 -24.17 -5.35
C ALA A 186 -27.33 -24.18 -6.89
N ALA A 187 -26.12 -23.96 -7.44
CA ALA A 187 -25.87 -24.05 -8.87
C ALA A 187 -26.04 -25.47 -9.42
N GLN A 188 -25.56 -26.48 -8.70
CA GLN A 188 -25.77 -27.89 -9.07
C GLN A 188 -27.25 -28.27 -9.00
N ALA A 189 -27.95 -27.90 -7.93
CA ALA A 189 -29.38 -28.14 -7.77
C ALA A 189 -30.20 -27.44 -8.87
N PHE A 190 -29.80 -26.24 -9.29
CA PHE A 190 -30.44 -25.55 -10.41
C PHE A 190 -30.29 -26.30 -11.73
N ASN A 191 -29.14 -26.91 -12.01
CA ASN A 191 -28.95 -27.71 -13.21
C ASN A 191 -29.82 -28.97 -13.20
N SER A 192 -29.92 -29.66 -12.07
CA SER A 192 -30.85 -30.79 -11.91
C SER A 192 -32.30 -30.36 -12.09
N TYR A 193 -32.68 -29.19 -11.55
CA TYR A 193 -34.01 -28.63 -11.74
C TYR A 193 -34.30 -28.30 -13.22
N LYS A 194 -33.35 -27.68 -13.95
CA LYS A 194 -33.47 -27.46 -15.39
C LYS A 194 -33.64 -28.75 -16.19
N ALA A 195 -32.93 -29.82 -15.81
CA ALA A 195 -33.07 -31.12 -16.43
C ALA A 195 -34.46 -31.73 -16.19
N ALA A 196 -34.99 -31.65 -14.97
CA ALA A 196 -36.33 -32.13 -14.65
C ALA A 196 -37.44 -31.32 -15.33
N VAL A 197 -37.26 -30.00 -15.44
CA VAL A 197 -38.08 -29.09 -16.27
C VAL A 197 -38.09 -29.59 -17.73
N SER A 198 -36.92 -29.87 -18.30
CA SER A 198 -36.83 -30.40 -19.66
C SER A 198 -37.52 -31.76 -19.81
N GLY A 199 -37.37 -32.66 -18.84
CA GLY A 199 -37.98 -34.00 -18.86
C GLY A 199 -39.50 -33.95 -19.02
N ILE A 200 -40.17 -33.15 -18.17
CA ILE A 200 -41.62 -32.91 -18.29
C ILE A 200 -41.99 -32.33 -19.66
N ASN A 201 -41.24 -31.34 -20.17
CA ASN A 201 -41.56 -30.72 -21.46
C ASN A 201 -41.42 -31.68 -22.64
N SER A 202 -40.52 -32.66 -22.55
CA SER A 202 -40.31 -33.71 -23.57
C SER A 202 -41.17 -34.96 -23.36
N ASN A 203 -42.01 -34.99 -22.33
CA ASN A 203 -42.79 -36.18 -22.02
C ASN A 203 -43.80 -36.50 -23.13
N ARG A 204 -43.96 -37.78 -23.46
CA ARG A 204 -44.80 -38.27 -24.57
C ARG A 204 -46.29 -38.03 -24.39
N LEU A 205 -46.76 -37.81 -23.16
CA LEU A 205 -48.15 -37.41 -22.89
C LEU A 205 -48.41 -35.93 -23.16
N LEU A 206 -47.35 -35.12 -23.17
CA LEU A 206 -47.43 -33.66 -23.33
C LEU A 206 -46.99 -33.22 -24.72
N THR A 207 -46.18 -34.00 -25.41
CA THR A 207 -45.51 -33.63 -26.66
C THR A 207 -46.31 -34.02 -27.90
N ASN A 208 -46.38 -33.10 -28.87
CA ASN A 208 -46.94 -33.39 -30.18
C ASN A 208 -45.88 -34.04 -31.08
N CYS A 209 -45.94 -35.35 -31.27
CA CYS A 209 -45.09 -36.12 -32.19
C CYS A 209 -45.90 -37.20 -32.90
N SER A 210 -45.40 -37.74 -34.02
CA SER A 210 -46.12 -38.72 -34.86
C SER A 210 -46.53 -40.00 -34.09
N ASP A 211 -45.77 -40.35 -33.06
CA ASP A 211 -45.92 -41.56 -32.26
C ASP A 211 -46.27 -41.21 -30.79
N CYS A 212 -46.64 -39.94 -30.52
CA CYS A 212 -46.97 -39.45 -29.19
C CYS A 212 -48.48 -39.31 -28.99
N PHE A 213 -48.89 -39.36 -27.73
CA PHE A 213 -50.26 -39.11 -27.34
C PHE A 213 -50.37 -37.66 -26.88
N ASP A 214 -50.96 -36.78 -27.70
CA ASP A 214 -51.35 -35.40 -27.30
C ASP A 214 -52.56 -35.46 -26.34
N TYR A 215 -52.35 -36.19 -25.25
CA TYR A 215 -53.38 -36.57 -24.30
C TYR A 215 -53.46 -35.52 -23.18
N CYS A 216 -52.31 -34.97 -22.77
CA CYS A 216 -52.21 -33.82 -21.89
C CYS A 216 -51.70 -32.59 -22.66
N ARG A 217 -52.30 -31.43 -22.40
CA ARG A 217 -51.76 -30.18 -22.96
C ARG A 217 -50.45 -29.78 -22.28
N HIS A 218 -49.49 -29.32 -23.10
CA HIS A 218 -48.29 -28.65 -22.63
C HIS A 218 -48.57 -27.60 -21.55
N TYR A 219 -47.64 -27.49 -20.62
CA TYR A 219 -47.68 -26.48 -19.59
C TYR A 219 -47.31 -25.11 -20.16
N ASN A 220 -48.05 -24.08 -19.77
CA ASN A 220 -47.75 -22.71 -20.18
C ASN A 220 -46.69 -22.10 -19.25
N TRP A 221 -45.49 -22.70 -19.26
CA TRP A 221 -44.38 -22.22 -18.45
C TRP A 221 -43.86 -20.89 -18.96
N SER A 222 -43.62 -19.97 -18.04
CA SER A 222 -42.87 -18.77 -18.37
C SER A 222 -41.37 -19.07 -18.30
N MET A 223 -40.78 -19.60 -19.38
CA MET A 223 -39.34 -19.85 -19.44
C MET A 223 -38.50 -18.59 -19.17
N ALA A 224 -39.05 -17.41 -19.47
CA ALA A 224 -38.46 -16.12 -19.09
C ALA A 224 -38.23 -15.98 -17.57
N ARG A 225 -39.10 -16.54 -16.72
CA ARG A 225 -38.92 -16.58 -15.26
C ARG A 225 -37.77 -17.50 -14.86
N LEU A 226 -37.65 -18.67 -15.49
CA LEU A 226 -36.53 -19.58 -15.24
C LEU A 226 -35.19 -18.94 -15.62
N THR A 227 -35.14 -18.26 -16.77
CA THR A 227 -33.96 -17.47 -17.18
C THR A 227 -33.68 -16.29 -16.24
N ALA A 228 -34.71 -15.69 -15.62
CA ALA A 228 -34.52 -14.66 -14.60
C ALA A 228 -33.92 -15.23 -13.31
N VAL A 229 -34.35 -16.42 -12.88
CA VAL A 229 -33.75 -17.15 -11.75
C VAL A 229 -32.28 -17.47 -12.02
N GLU A 230 -31.94 -17.95 -13.22
CA GLU A 230 -30.55 -18.21 -13.62
C GLU A 230 -29.70 -16.93 -13.54
N ARG A 231 -30.19 -15.82 -14.10
CA ARG A 231 -29.50 -14.52 -14.03
C ARG A 231 -29.25 -14.06 -12.60
N ASN A 232 -30.25 -14.18 -11.72
CA ASN A 232 -30.10 -13.83 -10.31
C ASN A 232 -29.05 -14.72 -9.62
N LEU A 233 -29.06 -16.03 -9.89
CA LEU A 233 -28.06 -16.96 -9.34
C LEU A 233 -26.65 -16.61 -9.84
N THR A 234 -26.46 -16.34 -11.13
CA THR A 234 -25.17 -15.91 -11.68
C THR A 234 -24.67 -14.61 -11.04
N TYR A 235 -25.56 -13.64 -10.83
CA TYR A 235 -25.21 -12.40 -10.15
C TYR A 235 -24.76 -12.64 -8.71
N VAL A 236 -25.48 -13.47 -7.94
CA VAL A 236 -25.13 -13.82 -6.56
C VAL A 236 -23.79 -14.57 -6.48
N ILE A 237 -23.51 -15.46 -7.43
CA ILE A 237 -22.19 -16.11 -7.58
C ILE A 237 -21.08 -15.08 -7.82
N SER A 238 -21.34 -14.04 -8.64
CA SER A 238 -20.34 -12.99 -8.90
C SER A 238 -20.01 -12.17 -7.64
N ILE A 239 -20.98 -11.97 -6.74
CA ILE A 239 -20.76 -11.34 -5.43
C ILE A 239 -19.87 -12.24 -4.58
N GLN A 240 -20.16 -13.54 -4.51
CA GLN A 240 -19.36 -14.50 -3.75
C GLN A 240 -17.91 -14.58 -4.26
N ASN A 241 -17.71 -14.54 -5.57
CA ASN A 241 -16.36 -14.49 -6.14
C ASN A 241 -15.61 -13.23 -5.72
N SER A 242 -16.29 -12.09 -5.59
CA SER A 242 -15.68 -10.85 -5.06
C SER A 242 -15.27 -10.99 -3.59
N SER A 243 -15.96 -11.83 -2.82
CA SER A 243 -15.63 -12.14 -1.42
C SER A 243 -14.28 -12.88 -1.29
N THR A 244 -13.88 -13.66 -2.29
CA THR A 244 -12.60 -14.41 -2.26
C THR A 244 -11.36 -13.52 -2.21
N ALA A 245 -11.47 -12.25 -2.64
CA ALA A 245 -10.39 -11.27 -2.56
C ALA A 245 -10.30 -10.55 -1.19
N LEU A 246 -11.32 -10.70 -0.33
CA LEU A 246 -11.40 -10.01 0.96
C LEU A 246 -10.26 -10.37 1.92
N PRO A 247 -9.78 -11.62 2.03
CA PRO A 247 -8.66 -11.93 2.93
C PRO A 247 -7.40 -11.10 2.64
N VAL A 248 -7.08 -10.87 1.35
CA VAL A 248 -5.92 -10.06 0.92
C VAL A 248 -6.14 -8.59 1.28
N ARG A 249 -7.35 -8.07 1.05
CA ARG A 249 -7.70 -6.68 1.43
C ARG A 249 -7.66 -6.49 2.95
N SER A 250 -8.18 -7.44 3.72
CA SER A 250 -8.12 -7.43 5.19
C SER A 250 -6.69 -7.41 5.70
N ASP A 251 -5.80 -8.22 5.11
CA ASP A 251 -4.37 -8.19 5.44
C ASP A 251 -3.74 -6.84 5.12
N ALA A 252 -4.08 -6.24 3.98
CA ALA A 252 -3.55 -4.92 3.62
C ALA A 252 -4.00 -3.82 4.60
N ILE A 253 -5.28 -3.84 5.00
CA ILE A 253 -5.82 -2.89 6.00
C ILE A 253 -5.13 -3.10 7.35
N LEU A 254 -5.07 -4.34 7.85
CA LEU A 254 -4.46 -4.64 9.15
C LEU A 254 -2.98 -4.25 9.19
N ASN A 255 -2.22 -4.56 8.15
CA ASN A 255 -0.80 -4.17 8.07
C ASN A 255 -0.64 -2.65 8.04
N SER A 256 -1.54 -1.94 7.36
CA SER A 256 -1.54 -0.46 7.33
C SER A 256 -1.92 0.13 8.69
N THR A 257 -2.94 -0.44 9.35
CA THR A 257 -3.32 -0.11 10.74
C THR A 257 -2.12 -0.24 11.66
N ASN A 258 -1.48 -1.41 11.69
CA ASN A 258 -0.38 -1.70 12.59
C ASN A 258 0.84 -0.81 12.33
N ALA A 259 1.18 -0.58 11.05
CA ALA A 259 2.27 0.30 10.68
C ALA A 259 2.02 1.75 11.15
N LEU A 260 0.78 2.24 11.01
CA LEU A 260 0.43 3.58 11.44
C LEU A 260 0.41 3.71 12.97
N LEU A 261 -0.13 2.72 13.68
CA LEU A 261 -0.13 2.70 15.15
C LEU A 261 1.29 2.65 15.71
N ALA A 262 2.16 1.80 15.14
CA ALA A 262 3.57 1.73 15.52
C ALA A 262 4.31 3.04 15.23
N TYR A 263 4.05 3.66 14.09
CA TYR A 263 4.60 4.98 13.77
C TYR A 263 4.12 6.04 14.77
N SER A 264 2.82 6.09 15.04
CA SER A 264 2.19 7.07 15.93
C SER A 264 2.76 7.01 17.34
N SER A 265 2.99 5.80 17.87
CA SER A 265 3.59 5.62 19.20
C SER A 265 5.06 6.06 19.26
N GLN A 266 5.83 5.84 18.19
CA GLN A 266 7.25 6.23 18.10
C GLN A 266 7.45 7.69 17.66
N ARG A 267 6.42 8.35 17.10
CA ARG A 267 6.50 9.70 16.54
C ARG A 267 7.14 10.73 17.48
N PRO A 268 6.85 10.77 18.81
CA PRO A 268 7.50 11.72 19.72
C PRO A 268 9.02 11.54 19.83
N GLU A 269 9.49 10.30 19.88
CA GLU A 269 10.93 9.97 19.93
C GLU A 269 11.63 10.26 18.61
N ILE A 270 10.98 9.92 17.49
CA ILE A 270 11.47 10.24 16.16
C ILE A 270 11.61 11.76 15.99
N LYS A 271 10.60 12.52 16.43
CA LYS A 271 10.61 14.00 16.41
C LYS A 271 11.77 14.57 17.22
N SER A 272 11.93 14.16 18.47
CA SER A 272 12.99 14.68 19.35
C SER A 272 14.38 14.30 18.83
N GLY A 273 14.54 13.06 18.35
CA GLY A 273 15.77 12.59 17.72
C GLY A 273 16.15 13.39 16.47
N LEU A 274 15.18 13.66 15.59
CA LEU A 274 15.39 14.50 14.41
C LEU A 274 15.81 15.91 14.79
N GLN A 275 15.11 16.56 15.73
CA GLN A 275 15.47 17.90 16.22
C GLN A 275 16.90 17.96 16.77
N SER A 276 17.30 16.97 17.55
CA SER A 276 18.65 16.87 18.10
C SER A 276 19.71 16.78 17.00
N ARG A 277 19.50 15.92 16.00
CA ARG A 277 20.44 15.76 14.87
C ARG A 277 20.52 17.01 14.00
N LEU A 278 19.39 17.65 13.68
CA LEU A 278 19.37 18.91 12.95
C LEU A 278 20.11 20.03 13.70
N LYS A 279 19.90 20.14 15.03
CA LYS A 279 20.60 21.11 15.88
C LYS A 279 22.11 20.86 15.89
N LYS A 280 22.55 19.59 16.01
CA LYS A 280 23.97 19.23 15.97
C LYS A 280 24.62 19.64 14.65
N MET A 281 23.98 19.30 13.52
CA MET A 281 24.47 19.69 12.19
C MET A 281 24.55 21.21 12.04
N GLY A 282 23.52 21.95 12.47
CA GLY A 282 23.51 23.41 12.42
C GLY A 282 24.61 24.05 13.26
N ASN A 283 24.84 23.56 14.48
CA ASN A 283 25.87 24.08 15.37
C ASN A 283 27.29 23.84 14.82
N GLU A 284 27.56 22.63 14.33
CA GLU A 284 28.86 22.28 13.73
C GLU A 284 29.19 23.18 12.54
N LEU A 285 28.20 23.40 11.66
CA LEU A 285 28.33 24.24 10.49
C LEU A 285 28.56 25.71 10.85
N ASN A 286 27.72 26.25 11.74
CA ASN A 286 27.83 27.65 12.18
C ASN A 286 29.17 27.94 12.84
N ASN A 287 29.61 27.09 13.78
CA ASN A 287 30.90 27.23 14.45
C ASN A 287 32.06 27.20 13.44
N SER A 288 31.97 26.33 12.43
CA SER A 288 33.01 26.20 11.41
C SER A 288 33.09 27.40 10.47
N ILE A 289 31.93 27.98 10.09
CA ILE A 289 31.86 29.18 9.26
C ILE A 289 32.28 30.42 10.04
N GLU A 290 31.83 30.57 11.30
CA GLU A 290 32.20 31.71 12.14
C GLU A 290 33.71 31.76 12.38
N TRP A 291 34.33 30.59 12.64
CA TRP A 291 35.78 30.49 12.76
C TRP A 291 36.50 30.97 11.48
N LEU A 292 35.99 30.62 10.30
CA LEU A 292 36.58 31.05 9.03
C LEU A 292 36.38 32.54 8.79
N ALA A 293 35.18 33.07 9.06
CA ALA A 293 34.81 34.46 8.83
C ALA A 293 35.70 35.44 9.61
N LYS A 294 36.23 35.02 10.78
CA LYS A 294 37.19 35.82 11.56
C LYS A 294 38.59 35.91 10.92
N ARG A 295 38.88 35.09 9.92
CA ARG A 295 40.25 34.91 9.36
C ARG A 295 40.33 35.15 7.85
N MET A 296 39.22 34.99 7.14
CA MET A 296 39.11 35.21 5.70
C MET A 296 37.66 35.49 5.28
N GLY A 297 37.48 35.97 4.05
CA GLY A 297 36.14 36.09 3.45
C GLY A 297 35.50 34.73 3.18
N VAL A 298 34.18 34.63 3.43
CA VAL A 298 33.39 33.38 3.30
C VAL A 298 32.28 33.48 2.24
N ALA A 299 32.26 34.54 1.42
CA ALA A 299 31.20 34.80 0.45
C ALA A 299 30.98 33.64 -0.55
N GLU A 300 32.06 32.93 -0.93
CA GLU A 300 32.00 31.78 -1.84
C GLU A 300 31.21 30.59 -1.29
N LEU A 301 31.10 30.47 0.03
CA LEU A 301 30.29 29.44 0.69
C LEU A 301 28.78 29.79 0.69
N GLY A 302 28.45 31.05 0.38
CA GLY A 302 27.13 31.64 0.60
C GLY A 302 25.98 30.90 -0.10
N ARG A 303 26.18 30.43 -1.34
CA ARG A 303 25.11 29.73 -2.09
C ARG A 303 24.67 28.42 -1.43
N ASN A 304 25.63 27.55 -1.10
CA ASN A 304 25.32 26.26 -0.47
C ASN A 304 24.83 26.45 0.96
N TYR A 305 25.41 27.41 1.68
CA TYR A 305 24.98 27.74 3.04
C TYR A 305 23.55 28.30 3.08
N ALA A 306 23.19 29.21 2.17
CA ALA A 306 21.83 29.72 2.04
C ALA A 306 20.82 28.61 1.69
N ARG A 307 21.20 27.68 0.79
CA ARG A 307 20.37 26.50 0.46
C ARG A 307 20.16 25.60 1.68
N TYR A 308 21.21 25.37 2.46
CA TYR A 308 21.11 24.61 3.72
C TYR A 308 20.17 25.32 4.72
N GLN A 309 20.34 26.63 4.93
CA GLN A 309 19.51 27.41 5.84
C GLN A 309 18.04 27.38 5.44
N ASN A 310 17.73 27.57 4.16
CA ASN A 310 16.35 27.53 3.68
C ASN A 310 15.70 26.17 3.94
N LEU A 311 16.38 25.08 3.54
CA LEU A 311 15.86 23.72 3.77
C LEU A 311 15.75 23.39 5.27
N SER A 312 16.69 23.86 6.09
CA SER A 312 16.66 23.69 7.55
C SER A 312 15.46 24.41 8.16
N ASN A 313 15.18 25.64 7.73
CA ASN A 313 14.03 26.42 8.18
C ASN A 313 12.71 25.74 7.79
N VAL A 314 12.59 25.27 6.54
CA VAL A 314 11.41 24.53 6.07
C VAL A 314 11.22 23.23 6.88
N THR A 315 12.30 22.50 7.12
CA THR A 315 12.25 21.24 7.88
C THR A 315 11.86 21.48 9.34
N ASN A 316 12.40 22.52 9.98
CA ASN A 316 12.02 22.91 11.34
C ASN A 316 10.55 23.35 11.40
N ALA A 317 10.06 24.10 10.40
CA ALA A 317 8.66 24.47 10.32
C ALA A 317 7.73 23.25 10.21
N MET A 318 8.09 22.23 9.42
CA MET A 318 7.37 20.96 9.36
C MET A 318 7.31 20.27 10.73
N ILE A 319 8.45 20.18 11.44
CA ILE A 319 8.52 19.60 12.79
C ILE A 319 7.64 20.35 13.81
N MET A 320 7.65 21.68 13.76
CA MET A 320 6.84 22.51 14.65
C MET A 320 5.35 22.32 14.41
N ARG A 321 4.92 22.18 13.14
CA ARG A 321 3.52 21.88 12.78
C ARG A 321 3.11 20.46 13.15
N GLY A 322 4.06 19.52 13.20
CA GLY A 322 3.80 18.11 13.52
C GLY A 322 3.88 17.17 12.32
N ASP A 323 4.33 17.66 11.15
CA ASP A 323 4.58 16.88 9.93
C ASP A 323 5.94 16.16 10.01
N VAL A 324 6.08 15.22 10.93
CA VAL A 324 7.36 14.56 11.23
C VAL A 324 7.77 13.65 10.07
N ARG A 325 6.85 12.95 9.40
CA ARG A 325 7.18 12.12 8.23
C ARG A 325 7.79 12.94 7.10
N LEU A 326 7.19 14.09 6.78
CA LEU A 326 7.70 14.98 5.75
C LEU A 326 9.05 15.58 6.14
N ALA A 327 9.24 15.93 7.41
CA ALA A 327 10.50 16.48 7.90
C ALA A 327 11.67 15.48 7.81
N ILE A 328 11.44 14.20 8.11
CA ILE A 328 12.48 13.15 8.05
C ILE A 328 13.04 13.01 6.64
N VAL A 329 12.21 13.15 5.59
CA VAL A 329 12.66 13.04 4.20
C VAL A 329 13.76 14.06 3.86
N ASN A 330 13.76 15.22 4.53
CA ASN A 330 14.76 16.26 4.31
C ASN A 330 16.09 16.01 5.03
N GLU A 331 16.14 15.14 6.04
CA GLU A 331 17.34 14.91 6.85
C GLU A 331 18.56 14.46 6.01
N PRO A 332 18.46 13.45 5.12
CA PRO A 332 19.60 13.04 4.28
C PRO A 332 20.06 14.14 3.31
N ILE A 333 19.15 15.01 2.88
CA ILE A 333 19.49 16.13 1.98
C ILE A 333 20.28 17.19 2.77
N LEU A 334 19.82 17.52 3.97
CA LEU A 334 20.53 18.43 4.88
C LEU A 334 21.91 17.87 5.26
N GLY A 335 22.02 16.56 5.54
CA GLY A 335 23.30 15.91 5.82
C GLY A 335 24.30 16.04 4.67
N ARG A 336 23.88 15.83 3.43
CA ARG A 336 24.75 16.01 2.24
C ARG A 336 25.19 17.45 2.04
N LEU A 337 24.27 18.42 2.19
CA LEU A 337 24.61 19.84 2.11
C LEU A 337 25.60 20.24 3.21
N ASN A 338 25.36 19.80 4.45
CA ASN A 338 26.25 20.04 5.57
C ASN A 338 27.67 19.49 5.30
N ALA A 339 27.79 18.23 4.91
CA ALA A 339 29.07 17.60 4.61
C ALA A 339 29.81 18.31 3.47
N THR A 340 29.10 18.74 2.42
CA THR A 340 29.69 19.47 1.29
C THR A 340 30.28 20.80 1.75
N ILE A 341 29.55 21.56 2.57
CA ILE A 341 30.04 22.84 3.08
C ILE A 341 31.22 22.61 4.04
N LEU A 342 31.12 21.63 4.95
CA LEU A 342 32.19 21.32 5.89
C LEU A 342 33.49 20.87 5.17
N ALA A 343 33.39 20.15 4.05
CA ALA A 343 34.55 19.80 3.24
C ALA A 343 35.23 21.06 2.65
N GLU A 344 34.44 21.99 2.11
CA GLU A 344 34.94 23.27 1.58
C GLU A 344 35.53 24.18 2.67
N VAL A 345 34.95 24.14 3.87
CA VAL A 345 35.49 24.78 5.07
C VAL A 345 36.81 24.13 5.45
N GLY A 346 36.90 22.80 5.48
CA GLY A 346 38.11 22.04 5.80
C GLY A 346 39.29 22.38 4.89
N LYS A 347 39.06 22.44 3.57
CA LYS A 347 40.07 22.87 2.59
C LYS A 347 40.63 24.26 2.90
N ARG A 348 39.75 25.21 3.24
CA ARG A 348 40.12 26.58 3.62
C ARG A 348 40.89 26.63 4.94
N LYS A 349 40.45 25.87 5.95
CA LYS A 349 41.14 25.75 7.26
C LYS A 349 42.57 25.24 7.11
N LEU A 350 42.76 24.18 6.32
CA LEU A 350 44.09 23.61 6.06
C LEU A 350 45.01 24.64 5.37
N LEU A 351 44.50 25.35 4.35
CA LEU A 351 45.28 26.35 3.65
C LEU A 351 45.65 27.54 4.54
N LEU A 352 44.73 27.99 5.42
CA LEU A 352 45.03 29.00 6.43
C LEU A 352 46.16 28.57 7.36
N GLN A 353 46.12 27.33 7.87
CA GLN A 353 47.19 26.80 8.72
C GLN A 353 48.55 26.78 8.00
N GLN A 354 48.57 26.41 6.71
CA GLN A 354 49.80 26.45 5.90
C GLN A 354 50.33 27.89 5.76
N VAL A 355 49.45 28.86 5.52
CA VAL A 355 49.80 30.28 5.44
C VAL A 355 50.33 30.81 6.78
N ASP A 356 49.70 30.45 7.90
CA ASP A 356 50.14 30.86 9.24
C ASP A 356 51.54 30.32 9.56
N ASN A 357 51.75 29.02 9.34
CA ASN A 357 53.03 28.36 9.59
C ASN A 357 54.15 28.97 8.74
N LEU A 358 53.86 29.24 7.47
CA LEU A 358 54.80 29.88 6.56
C LEU A 358 55.12 31.31 6.98
N THR A 359 54.11 32.07 7.38
CA THR A 359 54.26 33.43 7.90
C THR A 359 55.15 33.45 9.15
N ALA A 360 54.89 32.55 10.12
CA ALA A 360 55.68 32.44 11.34
C ALA A 360 57.14 32.09 11.04
N ARG A 361 57.38 31.12 10.14
CA ARG A 361 58.73 30.71 9.73
C ARG A 361 59.52 31.84 9.06
N ILE A 362 58.89 32.63 8.19
CA ILE A 362 59.53 33.80 7.57
C ILE A 362 59.85 34.85 8.65
N GLY A 363 58.91 35.12 9.56
CA GLY A 363 59.12 36.04 10.68
C GLY A 363 60.29 35.63 11.58
N GLU A 364 60.43 34.34 11.87
CA GLU A 364 61.56 33.81 12.63
C GLU A 364 62.89 34.06 11.90
N LYS A 365 62.95 33.77 10.60
CA LYS A 365 64.16 34.02 9.80
C LYS A 365 64.53 35.50 9.77
N ILE A 366 63.55 36.38 9.59
CA ILE A 366 63.75 37.84 9.63
C ILE A 366 64.33 38.27 10.98
N SER A 367 63.83 37.71 12.10
CA SER A 367 64.30 38.05 13.45
C SER A 367 65.74 37.62 13.73
N LYS A 368 66.25 36.61 13.00
CA LYS A 368 67.63 36.11 13.12
C LYS A 368 68.63 36.92 12.29
N VAL A 369 68.18 37.81 11.41
CA VAL A 369 69.06 38.68 10.63
C VAL A 369 69.58 39.79 11.55
N SER A 370 70.92 39.89 11.71
CA SER A 370 71.57 40.89 12.55
C SER A 370 71.26 42.33 12.10
N ASN A 371 70.97 43.22 13.05
CA ASN A 371 70.74 44.65 12.79
C ASN A 371 71.91 45.32 12.03
N LYS A 372 73.16 44.85 12.19
CA LYS A 372 74.32 45.40 11.45
C LYS A 372 74.34 44.97 9.98
N THR A 373 73.83 43.78 9.65
CA THR A 373 73.74 43.25 8.28
C THR A 373 72.51 43.77 7.54
N ALA A 374 71.44 44.07 8.29
CA ALA A 374 70.19 44.61 7.76
C ALA A 374 70.20 46.14 7.57
N ALA A 375 70.92 46.89 8.42
CA ALA A 375 70.96 48.34 8.36
C ALA A 375 71.66 48.85 7.09
N GLY A 376 70.86 49.20 6.08
CA GLY A 376 71.32 49.79 4.81
C GLY A 376 71.20 48.88 3.59
N ASN A 377 70.81 47.61 3.73
CA ASN A 377 70.61 46.72 2.58
C ASN A 377 69.21 46.91 1.97
N ALA A 378 69.14 47.58 0.81
CA ALA A 378 67.89 47.91 0.13
C ALA A 378 67.05 46.68 -0.25
N GLU A 379 67.70 45.55 -0.59
CA GLU A 379 67.01 44.32 -0.95
C GLU A 379 66.31 43.69 0.26
N PHE A 380 66.98 43.61 1.41
CA PHE A 380 66.38 43.10 2.64
C PHE A 380 65.19 43.96 3.11
N ILE A 381 65.33 45.30 3.04
CA ILE A 381 64.24 46.23 3.35
C ILE A 381 63.04 45.99 2.43
N GLY A 382 63.29 45.74 1.13
CA GLY A 382 62.26 45.36 0.16
C GLY A 382 61.55 44.04 0.52
N ILE A 383 62.31 43.01 0.89
CA ILE A 383 61.77 41.70 1.33
C ILE A 383 60.92 41.87 2.59
N LEU A 384 61.40 42.63 3.59
CA LEU A 384 60.69 42.89 4.85
C LEU A 384 59.39 43.66 4.63
N SER A 385 59.43 44.70 3.80
CA SER A 385 58.25 45.50 3.44
C SER A 385 57.19 44.63 2.76
N TYR A 386 57.58 43.81 1.78
CA TYR A 386 56.66 42.94 1.07
C TYR A 386 56.09 41.84 2.00
N TYR A 387 56.92 41.23 2.84
CA TYR A 387 56.47 40.30 3.88
C TYR A 387 55.42 40.92 4.81
N ASN A 388 55.67 42.11 5.33
CA ASN A 388 54.73 42.79 6.24
C ASN A 388 53.40 43.12 5.53
N SER A 389 53.45 43.50 4.25
CA SER A 389 52.25 43.70 3.44
C SER A 389 51.43 42.41 3.30
N LEU A 390 52.09 41.28 3.03
CA LEU A 390 51.43 39.98 2.90
C LEU A 390 50.91 39.48 4.23
N LYS A 391 51.68 39.60 5.31
CA LYS A 391 51.31 39.19 6.67
C LYS A 391 49.97 39.80 7.08
N ASN A 392 49.80 41.11 6.86
CA ASN A 392 48.60 41.84 7.26
C ASN A 392 47.43 41.76 6.26
N ARG A 393 47.64 41.19 5.07
CA ARG A 393 46.59 41.09 4.03
C ARG A 393 45.60 39.96 4.34
N THR A 394 44.35 40.30 4.62
CA THR A 394 43.25 39.32 4.75
C THR A 394 42.86 38.80 3.36
N ALA A 395 42.75 37.48 3.21
CA ALA A 395 42.27 36.85 1.98
C ALA A 395 40.74 36.91 1.91
N ALA A 396 40.19 37.35 0.78
CA ALA A 396 38.72 37.46 0.58
C ALA A 396 38.10 36.16 0.04
N THR A 397 38.89 35.34 -0.64
CA THR A 397 38.49 34.10 -1.34
C THR A 397 39.51 32.99 -1.12
N TYR A 398 39.14 31.74 -1.45
CA TYR A 398 40.09 30.62 -1.45
C TYR A 398 41.28 30.89 -2.37
N ASP A 399 41.02 31.37 -3.59
CA ASP A 399 42.08 31.63 -4.57
C ASP A 399 43.03 32.74 -4.11
N SER A 400 42.50 33.82 -3.49
CA SER A 400 43.34 34.88 -2.93
C SER A 400 44.20 34.39 -1.75
N LEU A 401 43.70 33.41 -0.99
CA LEU A 401 44.46 32.77 0.08
C LEU A 401 45.56 31.86 -0.48
N SER A 402 45.25 31.14 -1.56
CA SER A 402 46.21 30.30 -2.30
C SER A 402 47.33 31.15 -2.90
N ALA A 403 46.97 32.27 -3.55
CA ALA A 403 47.92 33.25 -4.07
C ALA A 403 48.79 33.85 -2.96
N LYS A 404 48.19 34.23 -1.82
CA LYS A 404 48.95 34.69 -0.65
C LYS A 404 49.97 33.66 -0.17
N LYS A 405 49.60 32.36 -0.16
CA LYS A 405 50.54 31.28 0.19
C LYS A 405 51.72 31.25 -0.79
N SER A 406 51.46 31.22 -2.11
CA SER A 406 52.52 31.18 -3.12
C SER A 406 53.44 32.42 -3.06
N GLU A 407 52.88 33.61 -2.82
CA GLU A 407 53.67 34.83 -2.64
C GLU A 407 54.55 34.77 -1.38
N LEU A 408 54.04 34.21 -0.27
CA LEU A 408 54.85 33.96 0.92
C LEU A 408 55.95 32.91 0.67
N GLU A 409 55.70 31.89 -0.15
CA GLU A 409 56.72 30.90 -0.54
C GLU A 409 57.84 31.57 -1.34
N ALA A 410 57.49 32.46 -2.26
CA ALA A 410 58.45 33.27 -3.02
C ALA A 410 59.26 34.19 -2.09
N VAL A 411 58.63 34.87 -1.12
CA VAL A 411 59.32 35.66 -0.10
C VAL A 411 60.28 34.80 0.71
N ASN A 412 59.84 33.62 1.15
CA ASN A 412 60.68 32.69 1.90
C ASN A 412 61.90 32.23 1.10
N ASN A 413 61.77 32.01 -0.21
CA ASN A 413 62.88 31.62 -1.08
C ASN A 413 63.87 32.78 -1.27
N ARG A 414 63.37 33.98 -1.62
CA ARG A 414 64.19 35.19 -1.74
C ARG A 414 64.94 35.52 -0.46
N LEU A 415 64.29 35.35 0.70
CA LEU A 415 64.94 35.55 2.00
C LEU A 415 66.07 34.53 2.22
N ASN A 416 65.90 33.27 1.83
CA ASN A 416 66.96 32.26 1.96
C ASN A 416 68.14 32.58 1.06
N GLU A 417 67.88 32.95 -0.20
CA GLU A 417 68.91 33.35 -1.16
C GLU A 417 69.72 34.54 -0.63
N TRP A 418 69.02 35.56 -0.12
CA TRP A 418 69.66 36.74 0.47
C TRP A 418 70.50 36.36 1.70
N MET A 419 69.98 35.52 2.61
CA MET A 419 70.71 35.09 3.81
C MET A 419 71.99 34.32 3.45
N VAL A 420 71.93 33.44 2.45
CA VAL A 420 73.09 32.70 1.93
C VAL A 420 74.11 33.66 1.31
N ALA A 421 73.67 34.59 0.46
CA ALA A 421 74.55 35.53 -0.23
C ALA A 421 75.27 36.50 0.72
N ASN A 422 74.64 36.88 1.83
CA ASN A 422 75.18 37.86 2.76
C ASN A 422 75.88 37.24 3.98
N GLY A 423 76.19 35.93 3.94
CA GLY A 423 76.88 35.25 5.03
C GLY A 423 76.11 35.29 6.36
N ALA A 424 74.81 35.61 6.31
CA ALA A 424 73.89 35.50 7.44
C ALA A 424 73.55 34.01 7.59
N GLY A 425 74.58 33.23 7.94
CA GLY A 425 74.55 31.78 7.95
C GLY A 425 73.37 31.25 8.74
N SER A 426 72.56 30.47 8.05
CA SER A 426 71.69 29.45 8.62
C SER A 426 72.53 28.54 9.53
N SER A 427 72.28 28.56 10.83
CA SER A 427 72.68 27.46 11.70
C SER A 427 71.79 26.25 11.38
N SER A 428 72.20 25.45 10.42
CA SER A 428 71.79 24.05 10.35
C SER A 428 72.58 23.28 11.40
N ALA A 429 72.06 23.20 12.62
CA ALA A 429 72.22 21.99 13.41
C ALA A 429 71.03 21.10 13.05
N GLY A 430 71.22 20.27 12.04
CA GLY A 430 70.42 19.07 11.91
C GLY A 430 70.72 18.18 13.11
N THR A 431 69.80 18.11 14.06
CA THR A 431 69.45 16.80 14.58
C THR A 431 68.48 16.21 13.59
N GLY A 432 68.93 15.17 12.89
CA GLY A 432 68.06 14.20 12.26
C GLY A 432 67.15 13.62 13.32
N GLY A 433 66.01 14.28 13.54
CA GLY A 433 64.84 13.69 14.15
C GLY A 433 64.01 13.09 13.04
N ALA A 434 64.40 11.88 12.65
CA ALA A 434 63.64 10.90 11.88
C ALA A 434 62.75 11.44 10.74
N LEU A 435 63.02 10.93 9.54
CA LEU A 435 61.97 10.30 8.75
C LEU A 435 61.29 9.22 9.63
N GLY A 436 60.56 9.64 10.65
CA GLY A 436 59.55 8.84 11.28
C GLY A 436 58.43 8.85 10.27
N GLY A 437 58.31 7.75 9.55
CA GLY A 437 57.08 7.44 8.83
C GLY A 437 55.92 7.60 9.81
N ILE A 438 55.30 8.77 9.80
CA ILE A 438 53.86 8.81 9.79
C ILE A 438 53.55 8.62 8.30
N THR A 439 53.64 7.36 7.88
CA THR A 439 52.52 6.82 7.12
C THR A 439 51.29 7.47 7.71
N ALA A 440 50.58 8.24 6.90
CA ALA A 440 49.19 8.46 7.21
C ALA A 440 48.56 7.06 7.31
N ASN A 441 48.54 6.49 8.52
CA ASN A 441 47.35 5.88 9.06
C ASN A 441 46.37 7.03 9.38
N LEU A 442 46.06 7.85 8.37
CA LEU A 442 44.66 8.02 8.08
C LEU A 442 44.25 6.65 7.56
N PRO A 443 43.29 5.96 8.18
CA PRO A 443 42.58 4.96 7.41
C PRO A 443 41.98 5.72 6.22
N VAL A 444 42.60 5.57 5.06
CA VAL A 444 41.88 5.56 3.79
C VAL A 444 40.97 4.35 3.88
N GLN A 445 39.87 4.48 4.62
CA GLN A 445 38.67 3.73 4.33
C GLN A 445 37.94 4.53 3.26
N CYS A 446 38.38 4.33 2.02
CA CYS A 446 37.40 4.30 0.94
C CYS A 446 36.40 3.18 1.27
N PRO A 447 35.11 3.38 1.01
CA PRO A 447 34.03 2.68 1.69
C PRO A 447 33.82 1.30 1.09
N ILE A 448 34.27 0.25 1.78
CA ILE A 448 33.70 -1.09 1.60
C ILE A 448 33.54 -1.72 2.98
N ALA A 449 32.29 -1.62 3.46
CA ALA A 449 31.61 -2.42 4.50
C ALA A 449 30.76 -1.53 5.41
N PHE A 450 29.87 -0.71 4.83
CA PHE A 450 28.56 -0.59 5.45
C PHE A 450 27.83 -1.88 5.08
N VAL A 451 27.86 -2.84 5.99
CA VAL A 451 26.86 -3.89 6.04
C VAL A 451 25.51 -3.19 6.02
N ILE A 452 24.75 -3.48 4.98
CA ILE A 452 23.31 -3.29 4.90
C ILE A 452 22.73 -4.00 6.12
N MET A 453 22.51 -3.26 7.21
CA MET A 453 21.38 -3.50 8.11
C MET A 453 20.26 -2.52 7.73
N SER A 454 19.91 -2.52 6.45
CA SER A 454 18.52 -2.34 6.01
C SER A 454 17.92 -3.73 5.82
N ALA A 455 17.63 -4.39 6.94
CA ALA A 455 16.78 -5.57 7.01
C ALA A 455 16.20 -5.67 8.43
N ALA A 456 15.21 -4.83 8.73
CA ALA A 456 14.10 -5.14 9.64
C ALA A 456 13.06 -3.99 9.78
N VAL A 457 12.76 -3.20 8.74
CA VAL A 457 11.42 -2.57 8.63
C VAL A 457 11.10 -2.44 7.15
N ILE A 458 10.16 -3.27 6.69
CA ILE A 458 9.56 -3.42 5.34
C ILE A 458 9.79 -4.85 4.86
N GLY A 459 9.01 -5.74 5.47
CA GLY A 459 8.83 -7.13 5.13
C GLY A 459 7.43 -7.54 5.57
N LEU A 460 6.41 -6.79 5.13
CA LEU A 460 5.03 -7.25 5.05
C LEU A 460 4.31 -6.39 4.00
N THR A 461 3.75 -7.08 3.00
CA THR A 461 2.95 -6.60 1.86
C THR A 461 3.72 -6.11 0.63
N LEU A 462 3.96 -7.03 -0.31
CA LEU A 462 3.31 -7.03 -1.64
C LEU A 462 3.69 -8.31 -2.38
N GLY A 463 3.02 -9.41 -2.04
CA GLY A 463 2.86 -10.53 -2.96
C GLY A 463 1.77 -10.15 -3.97
N TYR A 464 2.18 -9.79 -5.18
CA TYR A 464 1.29 -9.76 -6.33
C TYR A 464 1.93 -10.59 -7.45
N VAL A 465 1.23 -11.69 -7.74
CA VAL A 465 0.94 -12.17 -9.09
C VAL A 465 2.13 -12.66 -9.92
N ASN A 466 2.31 -13.98 -9.83
CA ASN A 466 2.62 -14.83 -10.98
C ASN A 466 1.82 -14.38 -12.20
N ILE A 467 2.50 -14.09 -13.32
CA ILE A 467 2.05 -14.43 -14.68
C ILE A 467 3.20 -14.25 -15.68
N ILE A 468 3.69 -15.41 -16.16
CA ILE A 468 4.01 -15.78 -17.54
C ILE A 468 5.27 -15.16 -18.20
N ASN A 469 6.23 -16.04 -18.54
CA ASN A 469 6.78 -16.07 -19.89
C ASN A 469 7.11 -17.53 -20.32
N PRO A 470 6.53 -18.06 -21.40
CA PRO A 470 6.87 -19.38 -21.93
C PRO A 470 7.85 -19.22 -23.10
N ALA A 471 9.02 -19.84 -23.04
CA ALA A 471 9.79 -20.12 -24.24
C ALA A 471 10.83 -21.25 -24.05
N LYS A 472 10.73 -22.23 -24.96
CA LYS A 472 11.65 -23.34 -25.34
C LYS A 472 11.32 -24.70 -24.70
N LYS A 473 10.66 -25.60 -25.46
CA LYS A 473 11.25 -26.60 -26.41
C LYS A 473 12.14 -27.58 -25.62
N TYR A 474 11.66 -28.78 -25.29
CA TYR A 474 11.50 -29.97 -26.13
C TYR A 474 10.49 -30.92 -25.50
#